data_AF-A0ABD0KJJ3-F1
#
_entry.id   AF-A0ABD0KJJ3-F1
#
_cell.length_a   1.000
_cell.length_b   1.000
_cell.length_c   1.000
_cell.angle_alpha   90.00
_cell.angle_beta   90.00
_cell.angle_gamma   90.00
#
_symmetry.space_group_name_H-M   'P 1'
#
loop_
_entity.id
_entity.type
_entity.pdbx_description
1 polymer ?
#
loop_
_entity_poly.entity_id
_entity_poly.type
_entity_poly.pdbx_seq_one_letter_code
_entity_poly.pdbx_strand_id
1 'polypeptide(L)'
;MAAVVWNRLEPSQKTRLHAFTLRTAMYKVFFYAVLLLSGLFSFSLNQPGSVRADDGAEIESFLPPTVVVALLVRNKAHTLPWFLGHLELLEYPKDRISLWIRSDHNVDNTTAILKEWISAVKPLYHSVDTKIDEKQIGASSACIILFSFASLVQRH
;
A
#
# COMPACT_ATOMS: atom_id res chain seq x y z
N MET A 1 6.52 -42.06 -6.18
CA MET A 1 5.12 -42.17 -5.71
C MET A 1 4.09 -41.70 -6.74
N ALA A 2 4.29 -40.61 -7.48
CA ALA A 2 3.34 -40.12 -8.50
C ALA A 2 3.03 -41.11 -9.64
N ALA A 3 4.02 -41.90 -10.10
CA ALA A 3 3.85 -42.86 -11.19
C ALA A 3 2.95 -44.07 -10.84
N VAL A 4 2.93 -44.49 -9.57
CA VAL A 4 2.08 -45.61 -9.11
C VAL A 4 0.61 -45.19 -9.05
N VAL A 5 0.35 -43.94 -8.63
CA VAL A 5 -1.00 -43.35 -8.60
C VAL A 5 -1.54 -43.14 -10.02
N TRP A 6 -0.67 -42.76 -10.97
CA TRP A 6 -1.02 -42.57 -12.38
C TRP A 6 -1.61 -43.83 -13.04
N ASN A 7 -1.07 -45.01 -12.72
CA ASN A 7 -1.49 -46.25 -13.35
C ASN A 7 -2.85 -46.79 -12.85
N ARG A 8 -3.36 -46.27 -11.72
CA ARG A 8 -4.64 -46.68 -11.12
C ARG A 8 -5.82 -45.74 -11.47
N LEU A 9 -5.58 -44.69 -12.27
CA LEU A 9 -6.59 -43.72 -12.64
C LEU A 9 -7.35 -44.12 -13.93
N GLU A 10 -8.66 -43.92 -13.90
CA GLU A 10 -9.58 -44.06 -15.03
C GLU A 10 -9.23 -43.12 -16.21
N PRO A 11 -9.51 -43.49 -17.47
CA PRO A 11 -9.14 -42.70 -18.66
C PRO A 11 -9.69 -41.27 -18.63
N SER A 12 -10.91 -41.07 -18.11
CA SER A 12 -11.54 -39.74 -17.97
C SER A 12 -10.82 -38.85 -16.94
N GLN A 13 -10.25 -39.44 -15.90
CA GLN A 13 -9.48 -38.73 -14.86
C GLN A 13 -8.08 -38.38 -15.37
N LYS A 14 -7.46 -39.23 -16.18
CA LYS A 14 -6.19 -38.93 -16.85
C LYS A 14 -6.33 -37.74 -17.80
N THR A 15 -7.38 -37.68 -18.61
CA THR A 15 -7.64 -36.53 -19.50
C THR A 15 -7.85 -35.24 -18.73
N ARG A 16 -8.58 -35.28 -17.60
CA ARG A 16 -8.77 -34.13 -16.71
C ARG A 16 -7.47 -33.69 -16.03
N LEU A 17 -6.64 -34.64 -15.63
CA LEU A 17 -5.36 -34.38 -14.99
C LEU A 17 -4.33 -33.85 -16.00
N HIS A 18 -4.33 -34.35 -17.24
CA HIS A 18 -3.57 -33.78 -18.35
C HIS A 18 -4.01 -32.35 -18.64
N ALA A 19 -5.32 -32.08 -18.76
CA ALA A 19 -5.83 -30.73 -18.97
C ALA A 19 -5.47 -29.77 -17.82
N PHE A 20 -5.51 -30.25 -16.57
CA PHE A 20 -5.06 -29.48 -15.41
C PHE A 20 -3.55 -29.22 -15.43
N THR A 21 -2.76 -30.25 -15.76
CA THR A 21 -1.29 -30.15 -15.84
C THR A 21 -0.87 -29.20 -16.96
N LEU A 22 -1.52 -29.27 -18.13
CA LEU A 22 -1.34 -28.36 -19.27
C LEU A 22 -1.65 -26.92 -18.88
N ARG A 23 -2.81 -26.68 -18.23
CA ARG A 23 -3.18 -25.35 -17.74
C ARG A 23 -2.17 -24.83 -16.73
N THR A 24 -1.60 -25.72 -15.91
CA THR A 24 -0.58 -25.31 -14.94
C THR A 24 0.81 -25.06 -15.54
N ALA A 25 1.18 -25.81 -16.57
CA ALA A 25 2.42 -25.60 -17.30
C ALA A 25 2.36 -24.30 -18.12
N MET A 26 1.21 -23.98 -18.70
CA MET A 26 1.01 -22.76 -19.48
C MET A 26 1.21 -21.49 -18.66
N TYR A 27 0.71 -21.42 -17.41
CA TYR A 27 0.95 -20.23 -16.58
C TYR A 27 2.41 -20.10 -16.17
N LYS A 28 3.13 -21.21 -15.99
CA LYS A 28 4.58 -21.18 -15.67
C LYS A 28 5.37 -20.64 -16.85
N VAL A 29 5.10 -21.16 -18.05
CA VAL A 29 5.75 -20.68 -19.29
C VAL A 29 5.45 -19.20 -19.52
N PHE A 30 4.21 -18.78 -19.32
CA PHE A 30 3.83 -17.37 -19.44
C PHE A 30 4.53 -16.49 -18.40
N PHE A 31 4.61 -16.94 -17.14
CA PHE A 31 5.32 -16.22 -16.08
C PHE A 31 6.81 -16.05 -16.39
N TYR A 32 7.49 -17.11 -16.85
CA TYR A 32 8.90 -17.01 -17.27
C TYR A 32 9.09 -16.14 -18.51
N ALA A 33 8.16 -16.15 -19.47
CA ALA A 33 8.21 -15.28 -20.63
C ALA A 33 8.07 -13.80 -20.24
N VAL A 34 7.15 -13.47 -19.32
CA VAL A 34 6.99 -12.11 -18.78
C VAL A 34 8.23 -11.66 -18.01
N LEU A 35 8.81 -12.53 -17.17
CA LEU A 35 10.06 -12.24 -16.47
C LEU A 35 11.22 -11.99 -17.46
N LEU A 36 11.38 -12.82 -18.49
CA LEU A 36 12.40 -12.61 -19.52
C LEU A 36 12.20 -11.31 -20.31
N LEU A 37 10.96 -10.97 -20.68
CA LEU A 37 10.67 -9.73 -21.39
C LEU A 37 10.92 -8.49 -20.51
N SER A 38 10.58 -8.54 -19.22
CA SER A 38 10.89 -7.45 -18.26
C SER A 38 12.38 -7.28 -18.01
N GLY A 39 13.14 -8.39 -17.99
CA GLY A 39 14.61 -8.37 -17.86
C GLY A 39 15.29 -7.77 -19.09
N LEU A 40 14.81 -8.10 -20.29
CA LEU A 40 15.32 -7.54 -21.54
C LEU A 40 14.97 -6.04 -21.69
N PHE A 41 13.81 -5.61 -21.19
CA PHE A 41 13.44 -4.19 -21.16
C PHE A 41 14.41 -3.36 -20.30
N SER A 42 14.89 -3.93 -19.19
CA SER A 42 15.89 -3.27 -18.32
C SER A 42 17.28 -3.21 -18.95
N PHE A 43 17.64 -4.19 -19.79
CA PHE A 43 18.92 -4.20 -20.50
C PHE A 43 18.97 -3.20 -21.66
N SER A 44 17.83 -2.95 -22.34
CA SER A 44 17.80 -2.08 -23.53
C SER A 44 17.80 -0.58 -23.23
N LEU A 45 17.42 -0.15 -22.02
CA LEU A 45 17.51 1.27 -21.61
C LEU A 45 18.85 1.63 -20.95
N ASN A 46 19.72 0.65 -20.69
CA ASN A 46 21.09 0.88 -20.23
C ASN A 46 22.05 0.86 -21.41
N GLN A 47 21.80 1.67 -22.44
CA GLN A 47 22.87 1.99 -23.38
C GLN A 47 23.84 2.93 -22.65
N PRO A 48 25.13 2.59 -22.53
CA PRO A 48 26.12 3.54 -22.06
C PRO A 48 26.23 4.66 -23.10
N GLY A 49 25.54 5.77 -22.83
CA GLY A 49 25.74 7.01 -23.56
C GLY A 49 27.21 7.39 -23.49
N SER A 50 27.81 7.63 -24.65
CA SER A 50 29.17 8.16 -24.80
C SER A 50 29.31 9.41 -23.93
N VAL A 51 30.01 9.28 -22.80
CA VAL A 51 30.37 10.40 -21.92
C VAL A 51 31.39 11.24 -22.68
N ARG A 52 30.92 12.33 -23.28
CA ARG A 52 31.79 13.45 -23.68
C ARG A 52 32.16 14.19 -22.41
N ALA A 53 33.46 14.27 -22.15
CA ALA A 53 34.01 15.23 -21.20
C ALA A 53 33.86 16.62 -21.82
N ASP A 54 33.12 17.51 -21.14
CA ASP A 54 33.48 18.90 -20.86
C ASP A 54 32.21 19.76 -20.68
N ASP A 55 31.81 19.99 -19.44
CA ASP A 55 31.28 21.25 -18.91
C ASP A 55 30.71 21.07 -17.49
N GLY A 56 31.01 22.03 -16.61
CA GLY A 56 30.63 22.04 -15.19
C GLY A 56 29.13 22.15 -14.98
N ALA A 57 28.42 21.02 -15.11
CA ALA A 57 27.02 20.90 -14.78
C ALA A 57 26.81 20.67 -13.28
N GLU A 58 25.89 21.47 -12.76
CA GLU A 58 25.40 21.57 -11.39
C GLU A 58 25.23 20.21 -10.73
N ILE A 59 25.51 20.12 -9.42
CA ILE A 59 24.95 19.04 -8.61
C ILE A 59 23.43 19.25 -8.69
N GLU A 60 22.77 18.63 -9.68
CA GLU A 60 21.32 18.52 -9.66
C GLU A 60 20.99 17.89 -8.31
N SER A 61 20.47 18.72 -7.40
CA SER A 61 20.06 18.28 -6.09
C SER A 61 18.93 17.30 -6.35
N PHE A 62 19.25 16.00 -6.36
CA PHE A 62 18.29 14.91 -6.46
C PHE A 62 17.41 14.95 -5.21
N LEU A 63 16.45 15.86 -5.26
CA LEU A 63 15.52 16.11 -4.21
C LEU A 63 14.54 14.92 -4.21
N PRO A 64 14.47 14.16 -3.10
CA PRO A 64 13.62 12.97 -3.06
C PRO A 64 12.14 13.36 -3.26
N PRO A 65 11.34 12.57 -3.98
CA PRO A 65 9.96 12.92 -4.30
C PRO A 65 9.09 13.07 -3.05
N THR A 66 7.97 13.80 -3.13
CA THR A 66 7.02 13.84 -2.01
C THR A 66 6.23 12.53 -1.96
N VAL A 67 6.20 11.87 -0.80
CA VAL A 67 5.56 10.57 -0.63
C VAL A 67 4.33 10.71 0.26
N VAL A 68 3.22 10.09 -0.13
CA VAL A 68 2.01 10.00 0.68
C VAL A 68 1.88 8.58 1.24
N VAL A 69 1.83 8.46 2.57
CA VAL A 69 1.60 7.19 3.27
C VAL A 69 0.17 7.16 3.78
N ALA A 70 -0.68 6.37 3.12
CA ALA A 70 -2.05 6.15 3.53
C ALA A 70 -2.17 4.94 4.47
N LEU A 71 -2.71 5.16 5.67
CA LEU A 71 -2.87 4.15 6.71
C LEU A 71 -4.35 4.01 7.08
N LEU A 72 -4.92 2.82 6.83
CA LEU A 72 -6.26 2.46 7.27
C LEU A 72 -6.17 1.56 8.50
N VAL A 73 -6.63 2.06 9.65
CA VAL A 73 -6.47 1.38 10.94
C VAL A 73 -7.82 0.92 11.50
N ARG A 74 -8.03 -0.40 11.51
CA ARG A 74 -9.19 -1.08 12.10
C ARG A 74 -8.75 -2.21 13.03
N ASN A 75 -9.22 -2.22 14.27
CA ASN A 75 -9.00 -3.21 15.32
C ASN A 75 -7.53 -3.66 15.49
N LYS A 76 -6.61 -2.70 15.41
CA LYS A 76 -5.15 -2.93 15.30
C LYS A 76 -4.35 -2.35 16.48
N ALA A 77 -5.00 -2.06 17.62
CA ALA A 77 -4.38 -1.39 18.78
C ALA A 77 -3.03 -1.97 19.22
N HIS A 78 -2.87 -3.29 19.16
CA HIS A 78 -1.69 -4.00 19.68
C HIS A 78 -0.50 -4.03 18.69
N THR A 79 -0.75 -3.98 17.37
CA THR A 79 0.33 -3.91 16.36
C THR A 79 0.62 -2.50 15.89
N LEU A 80 -0.29 -1.56 16.15
CA LEU A 80 -0.16 -0.18 15.71
C LEU A 80 1.10 0.50 16.26
N PRO A 81 1.44 0.43 17.57
CA PRO A 81 2.67 1.06 18.09
C PRO A 81 3.93 0.57 17.37
N TRP A 82 4.00 -0.73 17.07
CA TRP A 82 5.12 -1.29 16.32
C TRP A 82 5.22 -0.72 14.91
N PHE A 83 4.10 -0.63 14.20
CA PHE A 83 4.08 -0.04 12.86
C PHE A 83 4.50 1.43 12.87
N LEU A 84 4.00 2.20 13.84
CA LEU A 84 4.33 3.62 13.99
C LEU A 84 5.83 3.81 14.30
N GLY A 85 6.42 2.95 15.13
CA GLY A 85 7.86 2.95 15.38
C GLY A 85 8.70 2.70 14.12
N HIS A 86 8.26 1.80 13.23
CA HIS A 86 8.96 1.60 11.95
C HIS A 86 8.84 2.82 11.03
N LEU A 87 7.72 3.54 11.09
CA LEU A 87 7.50 4.78 10.34
C LEU A 87 8.42 5.90 10.85
N GLU A 88 8.69 5.93 12.15
CA GLU A 88 9.66 6.84 12.75
C GLU A 88 11.11 6.53 12.36
N LEU A 89 11.46 5.25 12.27
CA LEU A 89 12.80 4.78 11.89
C LEU A 89 13.12 4.92 10.39
N LEU A 90 12.15 5.30 9.56
CA LEU A 90 12.37 5.46 8.12
C LEU A 90 13.43 6.56 7.86
N GLU A 91 14.54 6.18 7.21
CA GLU A 91 15.59 7.09 6.72
C GLU A 91 15.12 7.86 5.48
N TYR A 92 14.06 8.67 5.67
CA TYR A 92 13.51 9.51 4.63
C TYR A 92 13.17 10.89 5.22
N PRO A 93 13.41 11.99 4.48
CA PRO A 93 13.07 13.34 4.93
C PRO A 93 11.59 13.45 5.30
N LYS A 94 11.30 13.63 6.60
CA LYS A 94 9.93 13.65 7.13
C LYS A 94 9.15 14.88 6.66
N ASP A 95 9.85 15.97 6.34
CA ASP A 95 9.35 17.18 5.69
C ASP A 95 8.74 16.94 4.30
N ARG A 96 8.91 15.73 3.73
CA ARG A 96 8.37 15.32 2.42
C ARG A 96 7.39 14.15 2.50
N ILE A 97 7.07 13.71 3.72
CA ILE A 97 6.12 12.62 3.93
C ILE A 97 4.79 13.22 4.37
N SER A 98 3.75 12.92 3.60
CA SER A 98 2.37 13.24 3.95
C SER A 98 1.67 12.00 4.49
N LEU A 99 1.09 12.08 5.68
CA LEU A 99 0.41 10.97 6.33
C LEU A 99 -1.10 11.10 6.18
N TRP A 100 -1.73 10.07 5.63
CA TRP A 100 -3.18 10.00 5.45
C TRP A 100 -3.75 8.87 6.28
N ILE A 101 -4.28 9.20 7.45
CA ILE A 101 -4.72 8.20 8.42
C ILE A 101 -6.24 8.20 8.50
N ARG A 102 -6.84 7.03 8.29
CA ARG A 102 -8.28 6.80 8.41
C ARG A 102 -8.52 5.68 9.39
N SER A 103 -9.40 5.92 10.34
CA SER A 103 -9.82 4.91 11.31
C SER A 103 -11.34 4.91 11.39
N ASP A 104 -11.94 3.83 10.94
CA ASP A 104 -13.38 3.62 10.96
C ASP A 104 -13.72 2.47 11.93
N HIS A 105 -14.77 2.67 12.73
CA HIS A 105 -15.37 1.61 13.56
C HIS A 105 -14.41 0.89 14.53
N ASN A 106 -13.52 1.62 15.20
CA ASN A 106 -12.70 1.02 16.24
C ASN A 106 -13.48 0.85 17.55
N VAL A 107 -13.57 -0.39 18.02
CA VAL A 107 -14.11 -0.75 19.36
C VAL A 107 -12.99 -0.71 20.42
N ASP A 108 -11.73 -0.76 19.97
CA ASP A 108 -10.52 -0.81 20.79
C ASP A 108 -9.89 0.57 21.07
N ASN A 109 -8.92 0.63 22.00
CA ASN A 109 -8.11 1.81 22.36
C ASN A 109 -7.18 2.35 21.24
N THR A 110 -7.37 1.87 20.00
CA THR A 110 -6.61 2.24 18.81
C THR A 110 -6.67 3.75 18.55
N THR A 111 -7.82 4.37 18.80
CA THR A 111 -8.04 5.80 18.60
C THR A 111 -7.18 6.68 19.51
N ALA A 112 -7.02 6.28 20.78
CA ALA A 112 -6.23 7.04 21.76
C ALA A 112 -4.74 7.01 21.41
N ILE A 113 -4.21 5.81 21.13
CA ILE A 113 -2.81 5.61 20.71
C ILE A 113 -2.50 6.43 19.45
N LEU A 114 -3.41 6.42 18.48
CA LEU A 114 -3.24 7.16 17.24
C LEU A 114 -3.20 8.68 17.51
N LYS A 115 -4.12 9.21 18.32
CA LYS A 115 -4.18 10.64 18.67
C LYS A 115 -2.91 11.11 19.39
N GLU A 116 -2.45 10.35 20.38
CA GLU A 116 -1.24 10.65 21.14
C GLU A 116 -0.02 10.68 20.22
N TRP A 117 0.15 9.64 19.40
CA TRP A 117 1.25 9.57 18.45
C TRP A 117 1.20 10.71 17.43
N ILE A 118 0.05 10.95 16.80
CA ILE A 118 -0.14 12.04 15.84
C ILE A 118 0.24 13.38 16.49
N SER A 119 -0.16 13.64 17.74
CA SER A 119 0.16 14.89 18.41
C SER A 119 1.66 15.10 18.59
N ALA A 120 2.41 14.03 18.84
CA ALA A 120 3.87 14.06 18.98
C ALA A 120 4.58 14.24 17.63
N VAL A 121 4.11 13.56 16.57
CA VAL A 121 4.81 13.55 15.28
C VAL A 121 4.35 14.61 14.29
N LYS A 122 3.15 15.19 14.46
CA LYS A 122 2.58 16.22 13.58
C LYS A 122 3.55 17.35 13.19
N PRO A 123 4.40 17.90 14.08
CA PRO A 123 5.34 18.95 13.66
C PRO A 123 6.50 18.47 12.78
N LEU A 124 6.76 17.16 12.72
CA LEU A 124 7.89 16.57 11.98
C LEU A 124 7.53 16.23 10.53
N TYR A 125 6.25 16.02 10.23
CA TYR A 125 5.78 15.57 8.92
C TYR A 125 5.24 16.73 8.09
N HIS A 126 5.35 16.63 6.76
CA HIS A 126 4.87 17.64 5.81
C HIS A 126 3.39 18.00 6.02
N SER A 127 2.55 16.97 6.07
CA SER A 127 1.12 17.10 6.30
C SER A 127 0.60 15.82 6.95
N VAL A 128 -0.36 15.96 7.86
CA VAL A 128 -1.01 14.84 8.52
C VAL A 128 -2.51 15.06 8.46
N ASP A 129 -3.20 14.29 7.63
CA ASP A 129 -4.66 14.29 7.53
C ASP A 129 -5.21 13.05 8.23
N THR A 130 -5.97 13.26 9.30
CA THR A 130 -6.52 12.18 10.12
C THR A 130 -8.04 12.30 10.24
N LYS A 131 -8.74 11.19 10.03
CA LYS A 131 -10.17 11.06 10.35
C LYS A 131 -10.32 9.82 11.19
N ILE A 132 -10.69 10.04 12.45
CA ILE A 132 -10.93 8.96 13.40
C ILE A 132 -12.38 9.08 13.83
N ASP A 133 -13.16 8.05 13.52
CA ASP A 133 -14.56 7.99 13.90
C ASP A 133 -14.65 7.45 15.34
N GLU A 134 -14.81 8.36 16.31
CA GLU A 134 -15.05 7.99 17.70
C GLU A 134 -16.52 7.65 17.89
N LYS A 135 -16.78 6.43 18.38
CA LYS A 135 -18.11 6.04 18.86
C LYS A 135 -18.50 6.97 20.01
N GLN A 136 -19.25 8.02 19.71
CA GLN A 136 -19.79 8.93 20.71
C GLN A 136 -20.81 8.19 21.59
N ILE A 137 -20.39 7.82 22.80
CA ILE A 137 -21.33 7.51 23.89
C ILE A 137 -21.73 8.85 24.49
N GLY A 138 -22.86 9.43 24.03
CA GLY A 138 -23.47 10.59 24.69
C GLY A 138 -24.14 11.61 23.77
N ALA A 139 -25.43 11.39 23.52
CA ALA A 139 -26.50 12.38 23.30
C ALA A 139 -26.38 13.46 22.20
N SER A 140 -27.20 13.28 21.16
CA SER A 140 -28.16 14.28 20.63
C SER A 140 -27.69 15.67 20.18
N SER A 141 -26.51 15.82 19.57
CA SER A 141 -26.18 17.08 18.84
C SER A 141 -25.84 16.87 17.35
N ALA A 142 -25.42 15.67 16.95
CA ALA A 142 -25.03 15.36 15.57
C ALA A 142 -26.21 15.34 14.58
N CYS A 143 -27.44 15.11 15.04
CA CYS A 143 -28.60 15.03 14.15
C CYS A 143 -29.01 16.40 13.56
N ILE A 144 -28.64 17.50 14.22
CA ILE A 144 -28.96 18.87 13.76
C ILE A 144 -27.94 19.33 12.70
N ILE A 145 -26.66 18.97 12.84
CA ILE A 145 -25.61 19.40 11.91
C ILE A 145 -25.71 18.67 10.56
N LEU A 146 -26.11 17.40 10.56
CA LEU A 146 -26.32 16.63 9.32
C LEU A 146 -27.49 17.16 8.47
N PHE A 147 -28.56 17.70 9.08
CA PHE A 147 -29.67 18.30 8.33
C PHE A 147 -29.31 19.64 7.70
N SER A 148 -28.45 20.43 8.35
CA SER A 148 -28.04 21.74 7.83
C SER A 148 -27.08 21.63 6.64
N PHE A 149 -26.26 20.58 6.57
CA PHE A 149 -25.31 20.41 5.46
C PHE A 149 -25.95 19.77 4.21
N ALA A 150 -26.93 18.87 4.39
CA ALA A 150 -27.68 18.30 3.26
C ALA A 150 -28.51 19.35 2.51
N SER A 151 -29.04 20.37 3.21
CA SER A 151 -29.80 21.46 2.57
C SER A 151 -28.92 22.45 1.79
N LEU A 152 -27.61 22.50 2.08
CA LEU A 152 -26.67 23.41 1.43
C LEU A 152 -26.08 22.80 0.16
N VAL A 153 -25.97 21.47 0.08
CA VAL A 153 -25.44 20.75 -1.10
C VAL A 153 -26.50 20.56 -2.19
N GLN A 154 -27.79 20.66 -1.88
CA GLN A 154 -28.87 20.52 -2.88
C GLN A 154 -29.22 21.83 -3.62
N ARG A 155 -28.51 22.93 -3.33
CA ARG A 155 -28.80 24.26 -3.89
C ARG A 155 -27.63 24.80 -4.72
N HIS A 156 -27.13 23.99 -5.64
CA HIS A 156 -26.34 24.43 -6.80
C HIS A 156 -26.35 23.41 -7.93
#